data_AF-F8B011-F1
#
_entry.id   AF-F8B011-F1
#
_cell.length_a   1.000
_cell.length_b   1.000
_cell.length_c   1.000
_cell.angle_alpha   90.00
_cell.angle_beta   90.00
_cell.angle_gamma   90.00
#
_symmetry.space_group_name_H-M   'P 1'
#
loop_
_entity.id
_entity.type
_entity.pdbx_description
1 polymer ?
#
loop_
_entity_poly.entity_id
_entity_poly.type
_entity_poly.pdbx_seq_one_letter_code
_entity_poly.pdbx_strand_id
1 'polypeptide(L)'
;MSPVLASGRAGNFVRALLTILVMALVFREIYLLWFFHTPAWTSRPKEIRWCGAWYERSNERDRTLVEARDLAGGSLVQVSRLPVWKPIVAYKPSGDCPPYIFGKVGDDTFTTYLISGD
;
A
#
# COMPACT_ATOMS: atom_id res chain seq x y z
N MET A 1 18.69 31.43 -39.41
CA MET A 1 17.37 30.76 -39.32
C MET A 1 17.45 29.74 -38.19
N SER A 2 16.62 29.89 -37.15
CA SER A 2 16.65 28.98 -36.00
C SER A 2 16.10 27.61 -36.43
N PRO A 3 16.78 26.48 -36.18
CA PRO A 3 16.45 25.15 -36.73
C PRO A 3 15.15 24.53 -36.15
N VAL A 4 14.33 25.31 -35.46
CA VAL A 4 13.14 24.85 -34.73
C VAL A 4 11.87 24.80 -35.60
N LEU A 5 11.93 25.25 -36.86
CA LEU A 5 10.74 25.41 -37.72
C LEU A 5 10.91 24.85 -39.14
N ALA A 6 11.45 23.64 -39.29
CA ALA A 6 11.30 22.91 -40.54
C ALA A 6 9.84 22.47 -40.69
N SER A 7 9.07 23.16 -41.54
CA SER A 7 7.64 22.95 -41.83
C SER A 7 7.38 21.71 -42.69
N GLY A 8 7.93 20.56 -42.30
CA GLY A 8 7.70 19.27 -42.97
C GLY A 8 6.72 18.39 -42.17
N ARG A 9 5.79 17.72 -42.87
CA ARG A 9 4.87 16.71 -42.29
C ARG A 9 5.60 15.70 -41.37
N ALA A 10 6.82 15.30 -41.74
CA ALA A 10 7.64 14.39 -40.95
C ALA A 10 8.11 14.99 -39.61
N GLY A 11 8.49 16.28 -39.57
CA GLY A 11 8.91 16.96 -38.34
C GLY A 11 7.77 17.08 -37.34
N ASN A 12 6.55 17.38 -37.82
CA ASN A 12 5.35 17.40 -36.98
C ASN A 12 4.98 16.00 -36.45
N PHE A 13 5.16 14.96 -37.26
CA PHE A 13 4.91 13.57 -36.84
C PHE A 13 5.87 13.12 -35.73
N VAL A 14 7.17 13.38 -35.89
CA VAL A 14 8.19 13.05 -34.86
C VAL A 14 7.93 13.82 -33.57
N ARG A 15 7.57 15.12 -33.67
CA ARG A 15 7.23 15.94 -32.49
C ARG A 15 6.00 15.42 -31.76
N ALA A 16 4.96 14.99 -32.48
CA ALA A 16 3.77 14.40 -31.89
C ALA A 16 4.09 13.09 -31.15
N LEU A 17 4.88 12.19 -31.76
CA LEU A 17 5.34 10.96 -31.13
C LEU A 17 6.14 11.22 -29.84
N LEU A 18 7.08 12.17 -29.88
CA LEU A 18 7.85 12.57 -28.69
C LEU A 18 6.94 13.11 -27.58
N THR A 19 5.94 13.92 -27.93
CA THR A 19 5.02 14.50 -26.95
C THR A 19 4.14 13.42 -26.31
N ILE A 20 3.62 12.47 -27.10
CA ILE A 20 2.85 11.33 -26.60
C ILE A 20 3.71 10.45 -25.70
N LEU A 21 4.96 10.17 -26.09
CA LEU A 21 5.89 9.37 -25.29
C LEU A 21 6.15 10.04 -23.93
N VAL A 22 6.45 11.34 -23.93
CA VAL A 22 6.67 12.11 -22.69
C VAL A 22 5.42 12.10 -21.82
N MET A 23 4.23 12.34 -22.39
CA MET A 23 2.97 12.27 -21.65
C MET A 23 2.75 10.88 -21.04
N ALA A 24 2.93 9.81 -21.81
CA ALA A 24 2.75 8.44 -21.32
C ALA A 24 3.70 8.11 -20.16
N LEU A 25 4.97 8.53 -20.24
CA LEU A 25 5.94 8.36 -19.17
C LEU A 25 5.53 9.17 -17.92
N VAL A 26 5.14 10.43 -18.07
CA VAL A 26 4.69 11.27 -16.94
C VAL A 26 3.46 10.68 -16.27
N PHE A 27 2.43 10.29 -17.04
CA PHE A 27 1.23 9.67 -16.48
C PHE A 27 1.53 8.33 -15.80
N ARG A 28 2.47 7.53 -16.33
CA ARG A 28 2.94 6.32 -15.67
C ARG A 28 3.57 6.63 -14.32
N GLU A 29 4.47 7.60 -14.23
CA GLU A 29 5.10 7.97 -12.96
C GLU A 29 4.11 8.56 -11.97
N ILE A 30 3.16 9.41 -12.41
CA ILE A 30 2.07 9.91 -11.57
C ILE A 30 1.21 8.76 -11.05
N TYR A 31 0.85 7.81 -11.92
CA TYR A 31 0.09 6.63 -11.53
C TYR A 31 0.86 5.79 -10.51
N LEU A 32 2.17 5.58 -10.70
CA LEU A 32 3.00 4.84 -9.76
C LEU A 32 3.15 5.56 -8.43
N LEU A 33 3.41 6.87 -8.44
CA LEU A 33 3.47 7.70 -7.24
C LEU A 33 2.14 7.65 -6.47
N TRP A 34 1.02 7.84 -7.16
CA TRP A 34 -0.31 7.71 -6.58
C TRP A 34 -0.54 6.29 -6.04
N PHE A 35 -0.25 5.25 -6.82
CA PHE A 35 -0.43 3.86 -6.39
C PHE A 35 0.40 3.53 -5.15
N PHE A 36 1.65 4.01 -5.07
CA PHE A 36 2.52 3.78 -3.92
C PHE A 36 2.20 4.66 -2.71
N HIS A 37 1.78 5.91 -2.91
CA HIS A 37 1.50 6.87 -1.82
C HIS A 37 0.06 6.92 -1.34
N THR A 38 -0.91 6.46 -2.13
CA THR A 38 -2.27 6.33 -1.63
C THR A 38 -2.28 5.15 -0.66
N PRO A 39 -2.67 5.35 0.61
CA PRO A 39 -2.88 4.23 1.52
C PRO A 39 -3.97 3.36 0.90
N ALA A 40 -3.57 2.20 0.39
CA ALA A 40 -4.42 1.32 -0.39
C ALA A 40 -5.45 0.64 0.52
N TRP A 41 -6.48 1.40 0.90
CA TRP A 41 -7.70 0.86 1.47
C TRP A 41 -8.42 -0.10 0.52
N THR A 42 -8.16 0.01 -0.78
CA THR A 42 -8.74 -0.84 -1.83
C THR A 42 -8.00 -2.16 -2.02
N SER A 43 -6.80 -2.33 -1.46
CA SER A 43 -6.06 -3.61 -1.47
C SER A 43 -6.01 -4.27 -0.10
N ARG A 44 -7.00 -3.99 0.77
CA ARG A 44 -7.14 -4.79 1.99
C ARG A 44 -7.37 -6.24 1.55
N PRO A 45 -6.56 -7.21 2.03
CA PRO A 45 -6.84 -8.62 1.77
C PRO A 45 -8.29 -8.89 2.19
N LYS A 46 -8.97 -9.80 1.49
CA LYS A 46 -10.40 -10.12 1.73
C LYS A 46 -10.73 -10.46 3.18
N GLU A 47 -9.72 -10.72 4.00
CA GLU A 47 -9.79 -11.06 5.41
C GLU A 47 -9.83 -9.85 6.35
N ILE A 48 -9.30 -8.69 5.97
CA ILE A 48 -9.38 -7.45 6.79
C ILE A 48 -10.49 -6.57 6.18
N ARG A 49 -11.74 -7.04 6.30
CA ARG A 49 -12.91 -6.27 5.85
C ARG A 49 -13.23 -5.14 6.83
N TRP A 50 -14.10 -4.23 6.41
CA TRP A 50 -14.74 -3.30 7.34
C TRP A 50 -15.56 -4.10 8.35
N CYS A 51 -15.37 -3.78 9.64
CA CYS A 51 -15.90 -4.55 10.75
C CYS A 51 -17.00 -3.83 11.53
N GLY A 52 -17.65 -2.83 10.92
CA GLY A 52 -18.56 -1.92 11.62
C GLY A 52 -17.83 -0.80 12.37
N ALA A 53 -16.52 -0.94 12.60
CA ALA A 53 -15.68 -0.03 13.36
C ALA A 53 -14.27 0.11 12.76
N TRP A 54 -13.61 1.23 13.05
CA TRP A 54 -12.21 1.48 12.66
C TRP A 54 -11.26 0.74 13.59
N TYR A 55 -10.12 0.32 13.06
CA TYR A 55 -9.02 -0.14 13.91
C TYR A 55 -8.20 1.07 14.35
N GLU A 56 -8.10 1.26 15.67
CA GLU A 56 -7.32 2.32 16.29
C GLU A 56 -6.01 1.78 16.85
N ARG A 57 -4.96 2.58 16.72
CA ARG A 57 -3.65 2.23 17.27
C ARG A 57 -3.76 2.22 18.79
N SER A 58 -3.40 1.10 19.39
CA SER A 58 -3.24 1.01 20.84
C SER A 58 -2.05 1.86 21.29
N ASN A 59 -2.19 2.56 22.41
CA ASN A 59 -1.10 3.32 23.05
C ASN A 59 -0.08 2.43 23.76
N GLU A 60 -0.21 1.11 23.65
CA GLU A 60 0.77 0.16 24.15
C GLU A 60 2.09 0.25 23.37
N ARG A 61 3.17 -0.23 24.00
CA ARG A 61 4.46 -0.36 23.32
C ARG A 61 4.34 -1.27 22.10
N ASP A 62 5.18 -1.01 21.11
CA ASP A 62 5.30 -1.93 19.99
C ASP A 62 5.86 -3.28 20.47
N ARG A 63 5.42 -4.34 19.78
CA ARG A 63 5.60 -5.75 20.16
C ARG A 63 6.46 -6.49 19.15
N THR A 64 7.16 -7.53 19.58
CA THR A 64 7.83 -8.46 18.66
C THR A 64 6.81 -9.38 17.99
N LEU A 65 7.21 -10.11 16.94
CA LEU A 65 6.31 -11.08 16.30
C LEU A 65 5.88 -12.19 17.27
N VAL A 66 6.75 -12.57 18.20
CA VAL A 66 6.46 -13.60 19.22
C VAL A 66 5.39 -13.08 20.18
N GLU A 67 5.58 -11.88 20.73
CA GLU A 67 4.61 -11.23 21.62
C GLU A 67 3.25 -11.02 20.94
N ALA A 68 3.24 -10.69 19.65
CA ALA A 68 2.02 -10.53 18.87
C ALA A 68 1.27 -11.86 18.68
N ARG A 69 1.99 -12.98 18.47
CA ARG A 69 1.39 -14.32 18.38
C ARG A 69 0.79 -14.77 19.71
N ASP A 70 1.50 -14.50 20.81
CA ASP A 70 1.04 -14.82 22.15
C ASP A 70 -0.23 -14.02 22.48
N LEU A 71 -0.24 -12.72 22.16
CA LEU A 71 -1.41 -11.85 22.36
C LEU A 71 -2.63 -12.29 21.54
N ALA A 72 -2.44 -12.67 20.27
CA ALA A 72 -3.51 -13.17 19.42
C ALA A 72 -3.93 -14.63 19.75
N GLY A 73 -3.14 -15.32 20.58
CA GLY A 73 -3.34 -16.73 20.92
C GLY A 73 -3.20 -17.65 19.71
N GLY A 74 -2.21 -17.45 18.84
CA GLY A 74 -1.98 -18.35 17.71
C GLY A 74 -1.08 -17.81 16.59
N SER A 75 -1.03 -18.54 15.49
CA SER A 75 -0.26 -18.15 14.31
C SER A 75 -0.88 -16.95 13.61
N LEU A 76 -0.04 -15.97 13.28
CA LEU A 76 -0.43 -14.80 12.50
C LEU A 76 -0.19 -15.04 11.01
N VAL A 77 -1.17 -14.65 10.19
CA VAL A 77 -1.01 -14.52 8.74
C VAL A 77 -0.45 -13.13 8.45
N GLN A 78 0.62 -13.08 7.68
CA GLN A 78 1.26 -11.84 7.27
C GLN A 78 0.79 -11.43 5.87
N VAL A 79 0.35 -10.19 5.76
CA VAL A 79 -0.11 -9.58 4.53
C VAL A 79 1.03 -8.76 3.96
N SER A 80 1.61 -9.24 2.87
CA SER A 80 2.61 -8.51 2.09
C SER A 80 1.96 -7.68 0.99
N ARG A 81 2.49 -6.49 0.72
CA ARG A 81 2.05 -5.66 -0.42
C ARG A 81 3.04 -5.79 -1.58
N LEU A 82 2.52 -6.12 -2.76
CA LEU A 82 3.28 -6.01 -4.01
C LEU A 82 3.52 -4.53 -4.36
N PRO A 83 4.70 -4.17 -4.91
CA PRO A 83 5.88 -4.98 -5.24
C PRO A 83 6.91 -5.01 -4.11
N VAL A 84 6.62 -4.40 -2.96
CA VAL A 84 7.61 -4.23 -1.87
C VAL A 84 7.86 -5.56 -1.15
N TRP A 85 6.96 -6.54 -1.28
CA TRP A 85 7.00 -7.87 -0.61
C TRP A 85 7.28 -7.81 0.90
N LYS A 86 7.16 -6.62 1.51
CA LYS A 86 7.30 -6.42 2.93
C LYS A 86 5.94 -6.67 3.59
N PRO A 87 5.91 -7.41 4.70
CA PRO A 87 4.70 -7.55 5.48
C PRO A 87 4.32 -6.18 6.01
N ILE A 88 3.12 -5.70 5.68
CA ILE A 88 2.61 -4.43 6.20
C ILE A 88 1.79 -4.70 7.45
N VAL A 89 1.10 -5.83 7.47
CA VAL A 89 0.18 -6.21 8.55
C VAL A 89 0.32 -7.69 8.84
N ALA A 90 0.18 -8.06 10.11
CA ALA A 90 -0.03 -9.42 10.57
C ALA A 90 -1.32 -9.47 11.39
N TYR A 91 -2.11 -10.53 11.26
CA TYR A 91 -3.33 -10.72 12.05
C TYR A 91 -3.64 -12.21 12.16
N LYS A 92 -4.47 -12.61 13.12
CA LYS A 92 -4.96 -13.98 13.23
C LYS A 92 -6.29 -14.10 12.47
N PRO A 93 -6.40 -14.97 11.45
CA PRO A 93 -7.68 -15.20 10.79
C PRO A 93 -8.73 -15.72 11.76
N SER A 94 -9.92 -15.17 11.70
CA SER A 94 -11.12 -15.60 12.43
C SER A 94 -12.30 -15.68 11.46
N GLY A 95 -13.36 -16.40 11.85
CA GLY A 95 -14.63 -16.38 11.11
C GLY A 95 -15.27 -14.98 11.10
N ASP A 96 -15.02 -14.23 12.18
CA ASP A 96 -15.44 -12.84 12.38
C ASP A 96 -14.26 -11.88 12.23
N CYS A 97 -14.47 -10.62 12.59
CA CYS A 97 -13.45 -9.58 12.57
C CYS A 97 -12.31 -9.84 13.56
N PRO A 98 -11.04 -9.77 13.12
CA PRO A 98 -9.91 -10.05 14.00
C PRO A 98 -9.82 -8.99 15.10
N PRO A 99 -9.73 -9.37 16.38
CA PRO A 99 -9.67 -8.41 17.49
C PRO A 99 -8.37 -7.60 17.49
N TYR A 100 -7.29 -8.19 16.96
CA TYR A 100 -5.96 -7.57 16.87
C TYR A 100 -5.48 -7.53 15.44
N ILE A 101 -5.00 -6.37 15.02
CA ILE A 101 -4.23 -6.16 13.80
C ILE A 101 -2.86 -5.63 14.18
N PHE A 102 -1.80 -6.21 13.63
CA PHE A 102 -0.42 -5.85 13.94
C PHE A 102 0.22 -5.19 12.72
N GLY A 103 0.44 -3.87 12.76
CA GLY A 103 1.11 -3.16 11.69
C GLY A 103 2.63 -3.24 11.84
N LYS A 104 3.36 -3.66 10.81
CA LYS A 104 4.83 -3.75 10.86
C LYS A 104 5.45 -2.35 10.82
N VAL A 105 6.30 -2.04 11.80
CA VAL A 105 7.02 -0.76 11.91
C VAL A 105 8.54 -0.91 11.84
N GLY A 106 9.07 -2.09 12.16
CA GLY A 106 10.49 -2.45 12.07
C GLY A 106 10.67 -3.90 11.64
N ASP A 107 11.90 -4.43 11.62
CA ASP A 107 12.15 -5.78 11.11
C ASP A 107 11.42 -6.88 11.90
N ASP A 108 11.43 -6.77 13.23
CA ASP A 108 10.68 -7.62 14.18
C ASP A 108 9.88 -6.75 15.17
N THR A 109 9.28 -5.67 14.67
CA THR A 109 8.55 -4.72 15.51
C THR A 109 7.20 -4.41 14.89
N PHE A 110 6.16 -4.58 15.67
CA PHE A 110 4.78 -4.48 15.27
C PHE A 110 4.01 -3.59 16.23
N THR A 111 3.29 -2.62 15.68
CA THR A 111 2.35 -1.80 16.45
C THR A 111 0.98 -2.45 16.47
N THR A 112 0.28 -2.33 17.59
CA THR A 112 -1.00 -3.02 17.80
C THR A 112 -2.15 -2.10 17.45
N TYR A 113 -3.11 -2.62 16.71
CA TYR A 113 -4.37 -1.97 16.41
C TYR A 113 -5.53 -2.82 16.92
N LEU A 114 -6.50 -2.16 17.53
CA LEU A 114 -7.70 -2.76 18.12
C LEU A 114 -8.92 -2.19 17.43
N ILE A 115 -9.98 -2.98 17.32
CA ILE A 115 -11.26 -2.46 16.82
C ILE A 115 -11.81 -1.44 17.83
N SER A 116 -12.12 -0.24 17.35
CA SER A 116 -12.69 0.86 18.14
C SER A 116 -14.16 0.98 17.82
N GLY A 117 -14.97 0.30 18.63
CA GLY A 117 -16.42 0.31 18.52
C GLY A 117 -17.02 -0.86 19.28
N ASP A 118 -17.93 -0.54 20.19
CA ASP A 118 -18.89 -1.48 20.79
C ASP A 118 -19.93 -1.94 19.76
#